data_AF-A0A8C8WE76-F1
#
_entry.id   AF-A0A8C8WE76-F1
#
_cell.length_a   1.000
_cell.length_b   1.000
_cell.length_c   1.000
_cell.angle_alpha   90.00
_cell.angle_beta   90.00
_cell.angle_gamma   90.00
#
_symmetry.space_group_name_H-M   'P 1'
#
loop_
_entity.id
_entity.type
_entity.pdbx_description
1 polymer ?
#
loop_
_entity_poly.entity_id
_entity_poly.type
_entity_poly.pdbx_seq_one_letter_code
_entity_poly.pdbx_strand_id
1 'polypeptide(L)'
;MSVKGMVIVLAVIFCATIVQGFPMFKGGRCLCIGPGVKGVKVADIEKATIIYPSNNCNKIEVIITLKAHKGQRCLNPKSKQANIIIKKIKRMNFL
;
A
#
# COMPACT_ATOMS: atom_id res chain seq x y z
N MET A 1 -31.84 -39.07 -13.71
CA MET A 1 -31.34 -37.75 -14.17
C MET A 1 -30.37 -37.98 -15.31
N SER A 2 -30.73 -37.53 -16.51
CA SER A 2 -29.91 -37.73 -17.72
C SER A 2 -28.54 -37.08 -17.54
N VAL A 3 -27.47 -37.79 -17.88
CA VAL A 3 -26.07 -37.30 -17.79
C VAL A 3 -25.89 -35.91 -18.40
N LYS A 4 -26.64 -35.59 -19.45
CA LYS A 4 -26.70 -34.27 -20.09
C LYS A 4 -27.16 -33.16 -19.14
N GLY A 5 -28.15 -33.43 -18.29
CA GLY A 5 -28.65 -32.47 -17.30
C GLY A 5 -27.65 -32.22 -16.16
N MET A 6 -26.92 -33.25 -15.71
CA MET A 6 -25.85 -33.08 -14.72
C MET A 6 -24.72 -32.20 -15.24
N VAL A 7 -24.32 -32.36 -16.50
CA VAL A 7 -23.26 -31.54 -17.11
C VAL A 7 -23.66 -30.06 -17.17
N ILE A 8 -24.92 -29.77 -17.50
CA ILE A 8 -25.43 -28.40 -17.56
C ILE A 8 -25.43 -27.77 -16.15
N VAL A 9 -25.90 -28.51 -15.14
CA VAL A 9 -25.90 -28.03 -13.75
C VAL A 9 -24.48 -27.76 -13.25
N LEU A 10 -23.52 -28.65 -13.55
CA LEU A 10 -22.12 -28.46 -13.15
C LEU A 10 -21.50 -27.22 -13.80
N ALA A 11 -21.78 -26.99 -15.09
CA ALA A 11 -21.29 -25.83 -15.83
C ALA A 11 -21.83 -24.51 -15.25
N VAL A 12 -23.12 -24.48 -14.88
CA VAL A 12 -23.75 -23.29 -14.27
C VAL A 12 -23.14 -22.97 -12.90
N ILE A 13 -22.88 -23.99 -12.07
CA ILE A 13 -22.24 -23.81 -10.77
C ILE A 13 -20.81 -23.28 -10.94
N PHE A 14 -20.05 -23.82 -11.91
CA PHE A 14 -18.69 -23.39 -12.19
C PHE A 14 -18.64 -21.94 -12.72
N CYS A 15 -19.59 -21.54 -13.55
CA CYS A 15 -19.69 -20.14 -13.99
C CYS A 15 -19.99 -19.19 -12.82
N ALA A 16 -20.88 -19.57 -11.90
CA ALA A 16 -21.26 -18.71 -10.77
C ALA A 16 -20.07 -18.43 -9.81
N THR A 17 -19.18 -19.39 -9.60
CA THR A 17 -18.00 -19.20 -8.73
C THR A 17 -16.93 -18.31 -9.35
N ILE A 18 -16.81 -18.28 -10.69
CA ILE A 18 -15.83 -17.43 -11.39
C ILE A 18 -16.24 -15.95 -11.32
N VAL A 19 -17.54 -15.64 -11.36
CA VAL A 19 -18.04 -14.25 -11.32
C VAL A 19 -17.87 -13.61 -9.93
N GLN A 20 -17.93 -14.40 -8.86
CA GLN A 20 -17.76 -13.89 -7.49
C GLN A 20 -16.28 -13.75 -7.06
N GLY A 21 -15.34 -14.32 -7.84
CA GLY A 21 -13.95 -14.54 -7.41
C GLY A 21 -12.90 -13.56 -7.93
N PHE A 22 -13.25 -12.57 -8.76
CA PHE A 22 -12.27 -11.56 -9.19
C PHE A 22 -12.28 -10.37 -8.22
N PRO A 23 -11.26 -10.21 -7.34
CA PRO A 23 -11.03 -8.95 -6.65
C PRO A 23 -10.56 -7.94 -7.69
N MET A 24 -11.52 -7.33 -8.39
CA MET A 24 -11.31 -6.39 -9.50
C MET A 24 -10.57 -5.12 -9.05
N PHE A 25 -10.38 -4.92 -7.74
CA PHE A 25 -9.56 -3.86 -7.17
C PHE A 25 -8.40 -4.43 -6.35
N LYS A 26 -7.32 -4.84 -7.02
CA LYS A 26 -5.97 -4.94 -6.44
C LYS A 26 -5.34 -3.56 -6.14
N GLY A 27 -6.13 -2.49 -6.20
CA GLY A 27 -5.75 -1.16 -5.75
C GLY A 27 -6.13 -0.99 -4.29
N GLY A 28 -5.33 -1.57 -3.39
CA GLY A 28 -5.53 -1.32 -1.98
C GLY A 28 -5.41 0.19 -1.65
N ARG A 29 -6.10 0.64 -0.60
CA ARG A 29 -6.14 2.04 -0.18
C ARG A 29 -4.87 2.41 0.58
N CYS A 30 -3.86 2.85 -0.16
CA CYS A 30 -2.65 3.44 0.38
C CYS A 30 -2.93 4.77 1.11
N LEU A 31 -2.20 5.08 2.18
CA LEU A 31 -2.39 6.33 2.93
C LEU A 31 -1.94 7.56 2.13
N CYS A 32 -0.92 7.41 1.29
CA CYS A 32 -0.39 8.49 0.48
C CYS A 32 -1.11 8.57 -0.88
N ILE A 33 -1.79 9.70 -1.07
CA ILE A 33 -2.41 10.08 -2.35
C ILE A 33 -1.34 10.71 -3.24
N GLY A 34 -1.11 10.12 -4.42
CA GLY A 34 -0.16 10.63 -5.40
C GLY A 34 1.32 10.33 -5.13
N PRO A 35 2.24 10.96 -5.89
CA PRO A 35 3.68 10.64 -5.87
C PRO A 35 4.45 11.15 -4.65
N GLY A 36 3.80 11.87 -3.72
CA GLY A 36 4.44 12.48 -2.54
C GLY A 36 5.37 13.65 -2.88
N VAL A 37 5.87 14.31 -1.84
CA VAL A 37 6.86 15.39 -1.98
C VAL A 37 8.28 14.81 -2.12
N LYS A 38 9.16 15.52 -2.83
CA LYS A 38 10.57 15.11 -3.01
C LYS A 38 11.40 15.27 -1.74
N GLY A 39 11.00 16.20 -0.87
CA GLY A 39 11.74 16.54 0.34
C GLY A 39 10.92 17.39 1.31
N VAL A 40 11.36 17.39 2.56
CA VAL A 40 10.80 18.19 3.66
C VAL A 40 11.96 18.74 4.48
N LYS A 41 11.82 19.94 5.03
CA LYS A 41 12.86 20.52 5.90
C LYS A 41 13.05 19.63 7.12
N VAL A 42 14.28 19.19 7.38
CA VAL A 42 14.60 18.24 8.46
C VAL A 42 14.25 18.82 9.85
N ALA A 43 14.39 20.15 10.01
CA ALA A 43 14.04 20.84 11.25
C ALA A 43 12.54 20.73 11.60
N ASP A 44 11.68 20.65 10.57
CA ASP A 44 10.23 20.54 10.74
C ASP A 44 9.78 19.08 10.97
N ILE A 45 10.67 18.08 10.94
CA ILE A 45 10.30 16.66 11.11
C ILE A 45 10.15 16.35 12.60
N GLU A 46 8.96 15.87 12.98
CA GLU A 46 8.68 15.35 14.32
C GLU A 46 8.89 13.84 14.38
N LYS A 47 8.24 13.13 13.47
CA LYS A 47 8.27 11.67 13.41
C LYS A 47 8.29 11.21 11.96
N ALA A 48 9.02 10.14 11.69
CA ALA A 48 9.05 9.47 10.39
C ALA A 48 8.58 8.03 10.56
N THR A 49 7.57 7.63 9.80
CA THR A 49 6.97 6.30 9.84
C THR A 49 7.10 5.67 8.45
N ILE A 50 7.55 4.42 8.40
CA ILE A 50 7.70 3.64 7.16
C ILE A 50 6.63 2.57 7.17
N ILE A 51 5.77 2.56 6.16
CA ILE A 51 4.77 1.52 5.94
C ILE A 51 5.24 0.65 4.78
N TYR A 52 5.41 -0.63 5.05
CA TYR A 52 5.78 -1.62 4.05
C TYR A 52 4.55 -2.08 3.25
N PRO A 53 4.76 -2.58 2.01
CA PRO A 53 3.67 -3.07 1.20
C PRO A 53 2.92 -4.20 1.93
N SER A 54 1.60 -4.13 1.87
CA SER A 54 0.68 -5.09 2.49
C SER A 54 -0.49 -5.36 1.55
N ASN A 55 -1.41 -6.26 1.91
CA ASN A 55 -2.57 -6.61 1.09
C ASN A 55 -3.45 -5.39 0.76
N ASN A 56 -3.34 -4.31 1.56
CA ASN A 56 -4.04 -3.04 1.35
C ASN A 56 -3.19 -1.97 0.63
N CYS A 57 -1.90 -2.16 0.35
CA CYS A 57 -1.10 -1.21 -0.41
C CYS A 57 0.15 -1.88 -0.98
N ASN A 58 0.31 -1.91 -2.29
CA ASN A 58 1.46 -2.57 -2.94
C ASN A 58 2.74 -1.72 -2.97
N LYS A 59 2.73 -0.49 -2.43
CA LYS A 59 3.88 0.42 -2.45
C LYS A 59 4.39 0.68 -1.03
N ILE A 60 5.69 0.91 -0.91
CA ILE A 60 6.30 1.40 0.32
C ILE A 60 5.91 2.87 0.48
N GLU A 61 5.45 3.25 1.67
CA GLU A 61 5.06 4.61 1.99
C GLU A 61 5.95 5.17 3.10
N VAL A 62 6.45 6.38 2.90
CA VAL A 62 7.24 7.11 3.92
C VAL A 62 6.43 8.32 4.35
N ILE A 63 5.87 8.25 5.55
CA ILE A 63 5.02 9.29 6.12
C ILE A 63 5.82 10.09 7.13
N ILE A 64 5.86 11.40 6.93
CA ILE A 64 6.50 12.36 7.81
C ILE A 64 5.43 13.15 8.54
N THR A 65 5.44 13.07 9.86
CA THR A 65 4.69 13.97 10.72
C THR A 65 5.53 15.21 10.96
N LEU A 66 4.99 16.37 10.58
CA LEU A 66 5.67 17.65 10.76
C LEU A 66 5.30 18.27 12.12
N LYS A 67 6.28 18.97 12.72
CA LYS A 67 6.10 19.78 13.93
C LYS A 67 5.16 20.96 13.65
N ALA A 68 4.53 21.48 14.71
CA ALA A 68 3.66 22.66 14.70
C ALA A 68 2.32 22.49 13.94
N HIS A 69 1.66 21.33 14.09
CA HIS A 69 0.34 21.05 13.49
C HIS A 69 0.28 21.18 11.96
N LYS A 70 1.43 21.17 11.26
CA LYS A 70 1.53 21.24 9.79
C LYS A 70 1.05 19.95 9.08
N GLY A 71 0.54 18.99 9.84
CA GLY A 71 -0.03 17.74 9.36
C GLY A 71 1.01 16.70 8.95
N GLN A 72 0.52 15.68 8.24
CA GLN A 72 1.34 14.60 7.71
C GLN A 72 1.65 14.86 6.24
N ARG A 73 2.89 14.56 5.83
CA ARG A 73 3.33 14.63 4.44
C ARG A 73 3.98 13.33 4.03
N CYS A 74 3.61 12.86 2.85
CA CYS A 74 4.21 11.68 2.25
C CYS A 74 5.45 12.07 1.45
N LEU A 75 6.57 11.40 1.71
CA LEU A 75 7.77 11.45 0.90
C LEU A 75 7.71 10.40 -0.20
N ASN A 76 8.20 10.75 -1.38
CA ASN A 76 8.40 9.77 -2.44
C ASN A 76 9.56 8.82 -2.05
N PRO A 77 9.33 7.50 -1.95
CA PRO A 77 10.38 6.53 -1.55
C PRO A 77 11.58 6.52 -2.50
N LYS A 78 11.43 6.97 -3.75
CA LYS A 78 12.52 7.09 -4.73
C LYS A 78 13.39 8.34 -4.54
N SER A 79 13.03 9.24 -3.62
CA SER A 79 13.79 10.47 -3.38
C SER A 79 15.05 10.21 -2.54
N LYS A 80 16.12 10.97 -2.80
CA LYS A 80 17.38 10.89 -2.02
C LYS A 80 17.14 11.02 -0.51
N GLN A 81 16.30 11.98 -0.11
CA GLN A 81 15.98 12.21 1.30
C GLN A 81 15.25 11.02 1.93
N ALA A 82 14.29 10.42 1.23
CA ALA A 82 13.55 9.25 1.74
C ALA A 82 14.50 8.07 1.99
N ASN A 83 15.43 7.80 1.08
CA ASN A 83 16.41 6.72 1.24
C ASN A 83 17.32 6.94 2.48
N ILE A 84 17.74 8.18 2.74
CA ILE A 84 18.53 8.51 3.94
C ILE A 84 17.73 8.25 5.22
N ILE A 85 16.46 8.68 5.25
CA ILE A 85 15.57 8.48 6.40
C ILE A 85 15.33 6.99 6.64
N ILE A 86 15.04 6.22 5.58
CA ILE A 86 14.84 4.76 5.67
C ILE A 86 16.09 4.08 6.23
N LYS A 87 17.28 4.41 5.73
CA LYS A 87 18.54 3.85 6.23
C LYS A 87 18.77 4.19 7.71
N LYS A 88 18.48 5.41 8.12
CA LYS A 88 18.67 5.85 9.50
C LYS A 88 17.70 5.14 10.45
N ILE A 89 16.43 5.01 10.08
CA ILE A 89 15.43 4.28 10.85
C ILE A 89 15.77 2.79 10.92
N LYS A 90 16.21 2.18 9.82
CA LYS A 90 16.65 0.79 9.80
C LYS A 90 17.83 0.54 10.75
N ARG A 91 18.80 1.47 10.81
CA ARG A 91 19.91 1.41 11.77
C ARG A 91 19.45 1.55 13.22
N MET A 92 18.52 2.45 13.51
CA MET A 92 18.01 2.66 14.87
C MET A 92 17.14 1.51 15.38
N ASN A 93 16.44 0.77 14.52
CA ASN A 93 15.66 -0.40 14.93
C ASN A 93 16.51 -1.67 15.10
N PHE A 94 17.73 -1.67 14.58
CA PHE A 94 18.66 -2.79 14.70
C PHE A 94 19.53 -2.70 15.96
N LEU A 95 19.54 -1.54 16.63
CA LEU A 95 20.36 -1.21 17.78
C LEU A 95 19.47 -1.05 19.00
#